data_AF-A0A7X9FXZ4-F1
#
_entry.id   AF-A0A7X9FXZ4-F1
#
_cell.length_a   1.000
_cell.length_b   1.000
_cell.length_c   1.000
_cell.angle_alpha   90.00
_cell.angle_beta   90.00
_cell.angle_gamma   90.00
#
_symmetry.space_group_name_H-M   'P 1'
#
loop_
_entity.id
_entity.type
_entity.pdbx_description
1 polymer ?
#
loop_
_entity_poly.entity_id
_entity_poly.type
_entity_poly.pdbx_seq_one_letter_code
_entity_poly.pdbx_strand_id
1 'polypeptide(L)'
;MFKPEVYQARRKKLRKLVKTGLCLFPGNDDSPMNYLANDYPFRQDSTFLYFFGLDSPGLAAVIDLDEGKEIVFGDDVTLEDIIWVGPQPPLKDRARFSGLRQVRSSASLNDYLEEVRRAGRQIHYLPPYRGETTLKLSSWLKIAPDRVKPRASTELIKAVISLRSIKSKEEVAEMEKALRVTKESYLTAIPEIRPGAKEQEILALMEVVIRANGLSFAFPPIITINGQIFHKTSYGDELRKGR
;
A
#
# COMPACT_ATOMS: atom_id res chain seq x y z
N MET A 1 8.95 -1.17 -10.26
CA MET A 1 7.61 -0.81 -10.75
C MET A 1 7.30 -1.63 -12.00
N PHE A 2 6.04 -1.96 -12.28
CA PHE A 2 5.67 -2.58 -13.56
C PHE A 2 5.74 -1.56 -14.71
N LYS A 3 5.65 -2.03 -15.95
CA LYS A 3 5.50 -1.15 -17.11
C LYS A 3 4.17 -0.38 -17.04
N PRO A 4 4.07 0.85 -17.58
CA PRO A 4 2.86 1.68 -17.50
C PRO A 4 1.61 0.98 -18.04
N GLU A 5 1.76 0.13 -19.05
CA GLU A 5 0.65 -0.61 -19.67
C GLU A 5 -0.05 -1.56 -18.69
N VAL A 6 0.65 -2.09 -17.69
CA VAL A 6 0.07 -2.96 -16.65
C VAL A 6 -0.95 -2.16 -15.84
N TYR A 7 -0.58 -0.96 -15.39
CA TYR A 7 -1.45 -0.10 -14.59
C TYR A 7 -2.63 0.42 -15.42
N GLN A 8 -2.39 0.86 -16.66
CA GLN A 8 -3.45 1.26 -17.59
C GLN A 8 -4.43 0.11 -17.85
N ALA A 9 -3.94 -1.12 -18.06
CA ALA A 9 -4.79 -2.29 -18.27
C ALA A 9 -5.65 -2.59 -17.03
N ARG A 10 -5.09 -2.47 -15.82
CA ARG A 10 -5.85 -2.63 -14.56
C ARG A 10 -6.98 -1.60 -14.44
N ARG A 11 -6.70 -0.32 -14.68
CA ARG A 11 -7.71 0.75 -14.65
C ARG A 11 -8.77 0.57 -15.74
N LYS A 12 -8.37 0.16 -16.95
CA LYS A 12 -9.30 -0.22 -18.03
C LYS A 12 -10.21 -1.39 -17.67
N LYS A 13 -9.69 -2.42 -16.98
CA LYS A 13 -10.51 -3.53 -16.48
C LYS A 13 -11.48 -3.08 -15.39
N LEU A 14 -11.04 -2.20 -14.47
CA LEU A 14 -11.92 -1.62 -13.45
C LEU A 14 -13.12 -0.89 -14.07
N ARG A 15 -12.89 -0.06 -15.11
CA ARG A 15 -13.96 0.63 -15.87
C ARG A 15 -15.00 -0.31 -16.50
N LYS A 16 -14.65 -1.58 -16.69
CA LYS A 16 -15.61 -2.58 -17.18
C LYS A 16 -16.47 -3.16 -16.06
N LEU A 17 -16.00 -3.11 -14.82
CA LEU A 17 -16.64 -3.72 -13.65
C LEU A 17 -17.46 -2.71 -12.83
N VAL A 18 -16.99 -1.46 -12.75
CA VAL A 18 -17.72 -0.32 -12.16
C VAL A 18 -18.02 0.65 -13.29
N LYS A 19 -19.30 0.96 -13.51
CA LYS A 19 -19.76 1.60 -14.76
C LYS A 19 -19.83 3.12 -14.70
N THR A 20 -20.22 3.68 -13.56
CA THR A 20 -20.53 5.10 -13.42
C THR A 20 -19.94 5.66 -12.14
N GLY A 21 -19.86 6.99 -12.03
CA GLY A 21 -19.38 7.69 -10.85
C GLY A 21 -17.87 7.88 -10.81
N LEU A 22 -17.36 8.11 -9.61
CA LEU A 22 -15.94 8.37 -9.34
C LEU A 22 -15.39 7.31 -8.40
N CYS A 23 -14.36 6.56 -8.81
CA CYS A 23 -13.62 5.72 -7.87
C CYS A 23 -12.50 6.54 -7.21
N LEU A 24 -12.61 6.78 -5.90
CA LEU A 24 -11.63 7.47 -5.07
C LEU A 24 -10.72 6.46 -4.35
N PHE A 25 -9.42 6.65 -4.47
CA PHE A 25 -8.37 5.83 -3.87
C PHE A 25 -7.46 6.71 -3.01
N PRO A 26 -7.67 6.73 -1.68
CA PRO A 26 -6.72 7.33 -0.76
C PRO A 26 -5.41 6.52 -0.76
N GLY A 27 -4.28 7.19 -0.89
CA GLY A 27 -2.98 6.64 -0.52
C GLY A 27 -2.77 6.73 1.00
N ASN A 28 -1.75 6.04 1.49
CA ASN A 28 -1.29 6.15 2.86
C ASN A 28 -0.40 7.39 3.04
N ASP A 29 -0.39 7.89 4.27
CA ASP A 29 0.61 8.83 4.76
C ASP A 29 1.69 8.09 5.56
N ASP A 30 2.72 8.83 5.92
CA ASP A 30 3.68 8.39 6.93
C ASP A 30 2.99 8.18 8.28
N SER A 31 3.57 7.29 9.08
CA SER A 31 3.02 6.89 10.37
C SER A 31 4.07 7.15 11.45
N PRO A 32 3.96 8.27 12.18
CA PRO A 32 4.88 8.60 13.27
C PRO A 32 4.93 7.52 14.35
N MET A 33 6.13 7.19 14.81
CA MET A 33 6.36 6.22 15.89
C MET A 33 6.18 6.87 17.27
N ASN A 34 6.94 7.93 17.53
CA ASN A 34 6.97 8.66 18.80
C ASN A 34 7.21 10.17 18.64
N TYR A 35 7.46 10.65 17.42
CA TYR A 35 7.62 12.05 17.05
C TYR A 35 7.25 12.22 15.57
N LEU A 36 6.76 13.39 15.15
CA LEU A 36 6.16 13.62 13.83
C LEU A 36 7.07 13.25 12.65
N ALA A 37 8.38 13.47 12.76
CA ALA A 37 9.35 13.14 11.70
C ALA A 37 10.07 11.80 11.92
N ASN A 38 9.67 11.01 12.91
CA ASN A 38 10.25 9.70 13.18
C ASN A 38 9.23 8.61 12.85
N ASP A 39 9.13 8.29 11.56
CA ASP A 39 8.09 7.44 11.01
C ASP A 39 8.48 5.96 10.94
N TYR A 40 7.48 5.09 11.05
CA TYR A 40 7.63 3.70 10.61
C TYR A 40 8.00 3.67 9.12
N PRO A 41 8.71 2.62 8.64
CA PRO A 41 8.96 2.45 7.22
C PRO A 41 7.67 2.57 6.40
N PHE A 42 7.67 3.52 5.45
CA PHE A 42 6.49 3.81 4.65
C PHE A 42 6.02 2.57 3.88
N ARG A 43 4.69 2.39 3.83
CA ARG A 43 4.05 1.35 3.02
C ARG A 43 2.74 1.88 2.46
N GLN A 44 2.66 1.97 1.14
CA GLN A 44 1.46 2.43 0.44
C GLN A 44 0.23 1.52 0.63
N ASP A 45 -0.97 2.07 0.43
CA ASP A 45 -2.18 1.25 0.28
C ASP A 45 -2.03 0.25 -0.87
N SER A 46 -2.40 -1.01 -0.62
CA SER A 46 -2.18 -2.07 -1.61
C SER A 46 -3.06 -1.93 -2.85
N THR A 47 -4.25 -1.34 -2.73
CA THR A 47 -5.12 -1.09 -3.89
C THR A 47 -4.65 0.12 -4.67
N PHE A 48 -4.23 1.18 -3.98
CA PHE A 48 -3.59 2.33 -4.60
C PHE A 48 -2.36 1.89 -5.40
N LEU A 49 -1.45 1.13 -4.78
CA LEU A 49 -0.25 0.62 -5.45
C LEU A 49 -0.60 -0.29 -6.64
N TYR A 50 -1.68 -1.07 -6.54
CA TYR A 50 -2.15 -1.92 -7.63
C TYR A 50 -2.55 -1.11 -8.89
N PHE A 51 -3.30 -0.01 -8.73
CA PHE A 51 -3.79 0.78 -9.87
C PHE A 51 -2.84 1.88 -10.33
N PHE A 52 -2.02 2.43 -9.43
CA PHE A 52 -1.22 3.63 -9.71
C PHE A 52 0.27 3.40 -9.52
N GLY A 53 0.72 2.39 -8.79
CA GLY A 53 2.15 2.04 -8.66
C GLY A 53 3.06 3.12 -8.08
N LEU A 54 2.50 4.23 -7.59
CA LEU A 54 3.22 5.31 -6.92
C LEU A 54 3.34 4.96 -5.43
N ASP A 55 4.57 4.91 -4.94
CA ASP A 55 4.91 4.47 -3.59
C ASP A 55 5.52 5.62 -2.77
N SER A 56 4.78 6.71 -2.66
CA SER A 56 5.12 7.85 -1.79
C SER A 56 3.91 8.27 -0.96
N PRO A 57 4.13 8.87 0.22
CA PRO A 57 3.08 9.31 1.12
C PRO A 57 2.27 10.49 0.55
N GLY A 58 1.12 10.79 1.17
CA GLY A 58 0.37 12.01 0.90
C GLY A 58 -0.42 12.02 -0.42
N LEU A 59 -0.46 10.91 -1.13
CA LEU A 59 -1.14 10.83 -2.43
C LEU A 59 -2.61 10.42 -2.30
N ALA A 60 -3.42 10.89 -3.24
CA ALA A 60 -4.75 10.35 -3.53
C ALA A 60 -4.93 10.25 -5.04
N ALA A 61 -5.81 9.38 -5.49
CA ALA A 61 -6.06 9.21 -6.91
C ALA A 61 -7.52 8.96 -7.18
N VAL A 62 -7.97 9.34 -8.36
CA VAL A 62 -9.32 9.06 -8.83
C VAL A 62 -9.33 8.45 -10.21
N ILE A 63 -10.30 7.59 -10.44
CA ILE A 63 -10.69 7.10 -11.76
C ILE A 63 -12.13 7.58 -11.95
N ASP A 64 -12.26 8.66 -12.71
CA ASP A 64 -13.55 9.23 -13.06
C ASP A 64 -14.14 8.43 -14.22
N LEU A 65 -15.20 7.68 -13.94
CA LEU A 65 -15.81 6.75 -14.89
C LEU A 65 -16.67 7.50 -15.90
N ASP A 66 -17.39 8.53 -15.46
CA ASP A 66 -18.31 9.28 -16.32
C ASP A 66 -17.57 10.26 -17.24
N GLU A 67 -16.45 10.85 -16.79
CA GLU A 67 -15.64 11.79 -17.58
C GLU A 67 -14.42 11.15 -18.24
N GLY A 68 -14.17 9.86 -17.99
CA GLY A 68 -13.02 9.16 -18.56
C GLY A 68 -11.66 9.64 -18.05
N LYS A 69 -11.60 10.36 -16.91
CA LYS A 69 -10.36 10.93 -16.36
C LYS A 69 -9.67 9.98 -15.39
N GLU A 70 -8.35 10.12 -15.30
CA GLU A 70 -7.48 9.42 -14.33
C GLU A 70 -6.55 10.48 -13.77
N ILE A 71 -6.71 10.82 -12.49
CA ILE A 71 -6.04 11.97 -11.87
C ILE A 71 -5.36 11.50 -10.59
N VAL A 72 -4.10 11.88 -10.41
CA VAL A 72 -3.41 11.78 -9.12
C VAL A 72 -3.33 13.16 -8.49
N PHE A 73 -3.58 13.21 -7.19
CA PHE A 73 -3.52 14.38 -6.34
C PHE A 73 -2.37 14.21 -5.35
N GLY A 74 -1.52 15.22 -5.25
CA GLY A 74 -0.38 15.23 -4.35
C GLY A 74 0.51 16.42 -4.66
N ASP A 75 1.37 16.75 -3.70
CA ASP A 75 2.29 17.86 -3.81
C ASP A 75 3.73 17.34 -3.92
N ASP A 76 4.58 18.10 -4.61
CA ASP A 76 6.01 17.85 -4.62
C ASP A 76 6.64 18.33 -3.31
N VAL A 77 7.76 17.71 -2.93
CA VAL A 77 8.54 18.13 -1.76
C VAL A 77 8.93 19.60 -1.89
N THR A 78 8.83 20.33 -0.79
CA THR A 78 9.23 21.74 -0.74
C THR A 78 10.74 21.88 -0.76
N LEU A 79 11.25 23.11 -0.97
CA LEU A 79 12.69 23.37 -0.89
C LEU A 79 13.25 23.06 0.50
N GLU A 80 12.45 23.29 1.56
CA GLU A 80 12.82 22.95 2.92
C GLU A 80 12.89 21.43 3.12
N ASP A 81 11.95 20.68 2.57
CA ASP A 81 11.93 19.21 2.63
C ASP A 81 13.15 18.58 1.92
N ILE A 82 13.58 19.16 0.79
CA ILE A 82 14.73 18.66 0.01
C ILE A 82 16.01 18.60 0.84
N ILE A 83 16.18 19.46 1.84
CA ILE A 83 17.33 19.45 2.76
C ILE A 83 17.36 18.14 3.57
N TRP A 84 16.20 17.56 3.86
CA TRP A 84 16.04 16.37 4.70
C TRP A 84 15.93 15.07 3.90
N VAL A 85 15.14 15.08 2.83
CA VAL A 85 14.79 13.86 2.07
C VAL A 85 15.52 13.76 0.72
N GLY A 86 16.35 14.76 0.40
CA GLY A 86 17.03 14.88 -0.88
C GLY A 86 16.08 15.28 -2.03
N PRO A 87 16.65 15.56 -3.23
CA PRO A 87 15.85 15.89 -4.40
C PRO A 87 15.02 14.68 -4.85
N GLN A 88 13.73 14.90 -5.05
CA GLN A 88 12.80 13.88 -5.54
C GLN A 88 12.34 14.22 -6.96
N PRO A 89 12.17 13.24 -7.86
CA PRO A 89 11.55 13.48 -9.15
C PRO A 89 10.12 14.03 -8.97
N PRO A 90 9.72 15.06 -9.73
CA PRO A 90 8.37 15.62 -9.64
C PRO A 90 7.28 14.56 -9.80
N LEU A 91 6.17 14.71 -9.10
CA LEU A 91 5.04 13.79 -9.11
C LEU A 91 4.50 13.57 -10.52
N LYS A 92 4.49 14.63 -11.36
CA LYS A 92 4.14 14.54 -12.78
C LYS A 92 5.02 13.54 -13.55
N ASP A 93 6.30 13.43 -13.21
CA ASP A 93 7.25 12.56 -13.89
C ASP A 93 7.13 11.13 -13.35
N ARG A 94 6.97 11.00 -12.02
CA ARG A 94 6.68 9.70 -11.38
C ARG A 94 5.38 9.08 -11.90
N ALA A 95 4.33 9.88 -12.05
CA ALA A 95 3.02 9.47 -12.55
C ALA A 95 3.06 8.92 -13.98
N ARG A 96 4.00 9.37 -14.82
CA ARG A 96 4.18 8.86 -16.19
C ARG A 96 4.58 7.39 -16.22
N PHE A 97 5.34 6.90 -15.22
CA PHE A 97 5.68 5.48 -15.12
C PHE A 97 4.47 4.57 -14.89
N SER A 98 3.34 5.13 -14.45
CA SER A 98 2.05 4.45 -14.31
C SER A 98 1.07 4.74 -15.45
N GLY A 99 1.53 5.45 -16.47
CA GLY A 99 0.74 5.88 -17.61
C GLY A 99 -0.29 6.96 -17.29
N LEU A 100 -0.13 7.69 -16.19
CA LEU A 100 -1.01 8.80 -15.80
C LEU A 100 -0.53 10.11 -16.42
N ARG A 101 -1.47 10.94 -16.86
CA ARG A 101 -1.19 12.22 -17.53
C ARG A 101 -1.70 13.43 -16.76
N GLN A 102 -2.66 13.25 -15.87
CA GLN A 102 -3.22 14.34 -15.06
C GLN A 102 -2.71 14.21 -13.63
N VAL A 103 -1.99 15.24 -13.19
CA VAL A 103 -1.56 15.41 -11.80
C VAL A 103 -2.07 16.77 -11.35
N ARG A 104 -2.63 16.83 -10.14
CA ARG A 104 -3.11 18.06 -9.51
C ARG A 104 -2.57 18.14 -8.08
N SER A 105 -2.59 19.32 -7.48
CA SER A 105 -2.21 19.51 -6.08
C SER A 105 -3.16 18.77 -5.14
N SER A 106 -2.68 18.40 -3.96
CA SER A 106 -3.51 17.72 -2.95
C SER A 106 -4.74 18.57 -2.56
N ALA A 107 -4.56 19.89 -2.43
CA ALA A 107 -5.60 20.85 -2.08
C ALA A 107 -6.78 20.85 -3.06
N SER A 108 -6.52 20.62 -4.35
CA SER A 108 -7.57 20.63 -5.39
C SER A 108 -8.49 19.40 -5.39
N LEU A 109 -8.16 18.35 -4.60
CA LEU A 109 -8.99 17.16 -4.52
C LEU A 109 -10.37 17.49 -3.94
N ASN A 110 -10.44 18.31 -2.90
CA ASN A 110 -11.71 18.63 -2.25
C ASN A 110 -12.67 19.33 -3.22
N ASP A 111 -12.16 20.29 -4.01
CA ASP A 111 -12.95 20.98 -5.02
C ASP A 111 -13.46 20.00 -6.10
N TYR A 112 -12.62 19.07 -6.55
CA TYR A 112 -13.02 18.05 -7.51
C TYR A 112 -14.12 17.12 -6.96
N LEU A 113 -14.02 16.70 -5.69
CA LEU A 113 -15.05 15.88 -5.05
C LEU A 113 -16.36 16.64 -4.87
N GLU A 114 -16.29 17.95 -4.61
CA GLU A 114 -17.45 18.83 -4.52
C GLU A 114 -18.16 18.98 -5.87
N GLU A 115 -17.43 19.10 -6.98
CA GLU A 115 -17.97 19.11 -8.34
C GLU A 115 -18.75 17.81 -8.62
N VAL A 116 -18.12 16.66 -8.35
CA VAL A 116 -18.74 15.33 -8.54
C VAL A 116 -20.01 15.20 -7.69
N ARG A 117 -19.98 15.67 -6.44
CA ARG A 117 -21.12 15.67 -5.52
C ARG A 117 -22.27 16.57 -6.01
N ARG A 118 -21.95 17.78 -6.50
CA ARG A 118 -22.95 18.72 -7.07
C ARG A 118 -23.61 18.16 -8.32
N ALA A 119 -22.88 17.40 -9.11
CA ALA A 119 -23.40 16.68 -10.28
C ALA A 119 -24.25 15.44 -9.91
N GLY A 120 -24.42 15.13 -8.61
CA GLY A 120 -25.20 13.97 -8.16
C GLY A 120 -24.54 12.62 -8.48
N ARG A 121 -23.24 12.62 -8.81
CA ARG A 121 -22.50 11.43 -9.21
C ARG A 121 -22.02 10.67 -7.98
N GLN A 122 -22.11 9.33 -8.03
CA GLN A 122 -21.69 8.48 -6.92
C GLN A 122 -20.16 8.50 -6.74
N ILE A 123 -19.69 8.64 -5.51
CA ILE A 123 -18.27 8.46 -5.16
C ILE A 123 -18.08 7.09 -4.53
N HIS A 124 -17.38 6.20 -5.23
CA HIS A 124 -17.02 4.87 -4.76
C HIS A 124 -15.66 4.89 -4.08
N TYR A 125 -15.55 4.29 -2.90
CA TYR A 125 -14.29 4.10 -2.18
C TYR A 125 -14.30 2.76 -1.44
N LEU A 126 -13.11 2.29 -1.08
CA LEU A 126 -12.93 1.06 -0.32
C LEU A 126 -12.98 1.32 1.19
N PRO A 127 -13.36 0.32 2.01
CA PRO A 127 -13.41 0.49 3.46
C PRO A 127 -11.98 0.76 4.00
N PRO A 128 -11.77 1.85 4.76
CA PRO A 128 -10.45 2.15 5.33
C PRO A 128 -10.09 1.17 6.46
N TYR A 129 -8.79 0.96 6.65
CA TYR A 129 -8.22 0.19 7.76
C TYR A 129 -7.35 1.04 8.70
N ARG A 130 -7.05 2.30 8.33
CA ARG A 130 -6.34 3.29 9.15
C ARG A 130 -7.30 4.38 9.62
N GLY A 131 -7.04 4.92 10.81
CA GLY A 131 -7.84 5.99 11.40
C GLY A 131 -7.73 7.29 10.61
N GLU A 132 -6.52 7.62 10.17
CA GLU A 132 -6.18 8.82 9.40
C GLU A 132 -6.91 8.82 8.05
N THR A 133 -6.90 7.68 7.34
CA THR A 133 -7.67 7.52 6.10
C THR A 133 -9.18 7.64 6.33
N THR A 134 -9.67 7.16 7.47
CA THR A 134 -11.08 7.32 7.86
C THR A 134 -11.43 8.79 8.04
N LEU A 135 -10.57 9.57 8.70
CA LEU A 135 -10.74 11.01 8.90
C LEU A 135 -10.65 11.79 7.57
N LYS A 136 -9.70 11.44 6.69
CA LYS A 136 -9.62 12.01 5.34
C LYS A 136 -10.90 11.79 4.54
N LEU A 137 -11.37 10.56 4.46
CA LEU A 137 -12.62 10.22 3.78
C LEU A 137 -13.83 10.91 4.43
N SER A 138 -13.88 10.99 5.76
CA SER A 138 -14.93 11.70 6.48
C SER A 138 -15.00 13.17 6.06
N SER A 139 -13.84 13.85 6.02
CA SER A 139 -13.72 15.25 5.59
C SER A 139 -14.10 15.42 4.12
N TRP A 140 -13.48 14.66 3.22
CA TRP A 140 -13.70 14.73 1.77
C TRP A 140 -15.13 14.41 1.34
N LEU A 141 -15.77 13.44 2.00
CA LEU A 141 -17.12 13.00 1.64
C LEU A 141 -18.22 13.65 2.48
N LYS A 142 -17.85 14.49 3.46
CA LYS A 142 -18.76 15.16 4.40
C LYS A 142 -19.70 14.16 5.11
N ILE A 143 -19.12 13.07 5.61
CA ILE A 143 -19.82 12.04 6.38
C ILE A 143 -19.15 11.84 7.73
N ALA A 144 -19.93 11.51 8.76
CA ALA A 144 -19.37 11.22 10.09
C ALA A 144 -18.39 10.03 10.03
N PRO A 145 -17.28 10.03 10.82
CA PRO A 145 -16.26 8.99 10.77
C PRO A 145 -16.79 7.55 10.93
N ASP A 146 -17.75 7.34 11.83
CA ASP A 146 -18.41 6.06 12.08
C ASP A 146 -19.22 5.55 10.88
N ARG A 147 -19.61 6.46 9.97
CA ARG A 147 -20.35 6.14 8.73
C ARG A 147 -19.44 5.88 7.53
N VAL A 148 -18.15 6.18 7.60
CA VAL A 148 -17.21 5.99 6.48
C VAL A 148 -17.13 4.51 6.08
N LYS A 149 -16.84 3.61 7.01
CA LYS A 149 -16.70 2.18 6.68
C LYS A 149 -18.02 1.54 6.23
N PRO A 150 -19.18 1.76 6.90
CA PRO A 150 -20.47 1.23 6.46
C PRO A 150 -20.94 1.72 5.08
N ARG A 151 -20.51 2.91 4.64
CA ARG A 151 -20.88 3.48 3.32
C ARG A 151 -19.92 3.12 2.18
N ALA A 152 -18.89 2.30 2.44
CA ALA A 152 -17.96 1.88 1.41
C ALA A 152 -18.67 1.13 0.26
N SER A 153 -18.14 1.30 -0.96
CA SER A 153 -18.79 0.81 -2.19
C SER A 153 -18.66 -0.70 -2.32
N THR A 154 -19.77 -1.42 -2.15
CA THR A 154 -19.81 -2.89 -2.35
C THR A 154 -19.45 -3.29 -3.78
N GLU A 155 -19.84 -2.49 -4.78
CA GLU A 155 -19.51 -2.72 -6.19
C GLU A 155 -17.99 -2.62 -6.42
N LEU A 156 -17.36 -1.56 -5.90
CA LEU A 156 -15.91 -1.37 -6.02
C LEU A 156 -15.14 -2.45 -5.26
N ILE A 157 -15.61 -2.86 -4.08
CA ILE A 157 -15.02 -3.97 -3.31
C ILE A 157 -15.00 -5.25 -4.16
N LYS A 158 -16.15 -5.65 -4.72
CA LYS A 158 -16.26 -6.85 -5.56
C LYS A 158 -15.36 -6.76 -6.79
N ALA A 159 -15.33 -5.60 -7.45
CA ALA A 159 -14.47 -5.37 -8.61
C ALA A 159 -12.98 -5.53 -8.25
N VAL A 160 -12.52 -4.85 -7.19
CA VAL A 160 -11.11 -4.92 -6.75
C VAL A 160 -10.71 -6.34 -6.33
N ILE A 161 -11.58 -7.06 -5.61
CA ILE A 161 -11.35 -8.47 -5.27
C ILE A 161 -11.18 -9.30 -6.53
N SER A 162 -12.09 -9.19 -7.50
CA SER A 162 -12.01 -9.99 -8.74
C SER A 162 -10.72 -9.71 -9.52
N LEU A 163 -10.27 -8.46 -9.56
CA LEU A 163 -9.07 -8.05 -10.27
C LEU A 163 -7.78 -8.54 -9.59
N ARG A 164 -7.72 -8.49 -8.25
CA ARG A 164 -6.51 -8.83 -7.49
C ARG A 164 -6.42 -10.32 -7.15
N SER A 165 -7.50 -11.08 -7.29
CA SER A 165 -7.52 -12.51 -6.98
C SER A 165 -6.72 -13.32 -8.00
N ILE A 166 -6.81 -12.97 -9.28
CA ILE A 166 -6.10 -13.66 -10.38
C ILE A 166 -4.87 -12.84 -10.77
N LYS A 167 -3.68 -13.45 -10.64
CA LYS A 167 -2.41 -12.78 -10.89
C LYS A 167 -2.06 -12.82 -12.37
N SER A 168 -1.57 -11.71 -12.88
CA SER A 168 -0.89 -11.65 -14.18
C SER A 168 0.44 -12.39 -14.15
N LYS A 169 1.02 -12.66 -15.33
CA LYS A 169 2.34 -13.29 -15.44
C LYS A 169 3.42 -12.45 -14.78
N GLU A 170 3.32 -11.12 -14.92
CA GLU A 170 4.21 -10.14 -14.31
C GLU A 170 4.13 -10.19 -12.78
N GLU A 171 2.94 -10.31 -12.21
CA GLU A 171 2.76 -10.46 -10.76
C GLU A 171 3.30 -11.80 -10.24
N VAL A 172 3.05 -12.90 -10.95
CA VAL A 172 3.62 -14.21 -10.59
C VAL A 172 5.14 -14.15 -10.59
N ALA A 173 5.76 -13.52 -11.60
CA ALA A 173 7.21 -13.38 -11.66
C ALA A 173 7.79 -12.59 -10.46
N GLU A 174 7.12 -11.52 -10.01
CA GLU A 174 7.53 -10.80 -8.79
C GLU A 174 7.30 -11.62 -7.51
N MET A 175 6.20 -12.38 -7.44
CA MET A 175 5.97 -13.31 -6.33
C MET A 175 7.05 -14.39 -6.25
N GLU A 176 7.46 -14.96 -7.38
CA GLU A 176 8.54 -15.95 -7.45
C GLU A 176 9.90 -15.36 -7.04
N LYS A 177 10.17 -14.08 -7.37
CA LYS A 177 11.35 -13.38 -6.85
C LYS A 177 11.31 -13.29 -5.32
N ALA A 178 10.20 -12.86 -4.74
CA ALA A 178 10.04 -12.77 -3.29
C ALA A 178 10.16 -14.15 -2.61
N LEU A 179 9.62 -15.20 -3.23
CA LEU A 179 9.72 -16.58 -2.73
C LEU A 179 11.16 -17.10 -2.74
N ARG A 180 11.97 -16.75 -3.75
CA ARG A 180 13.39 -17.11 -3.78
C ARG A 180 14.16 -16.52 -2.61
N VAL A 181 13.98 -15.21 -2.34
CA VAL A 181 14.61 -14.54 -1.19
C VAL A 181 14.10 -15.13 0.13
N THR A 182 12.80 -15.40 0.22
CA THR A 182 12.22 -16.02 1.42
C THR A 182 12.83 -17.40 1.67
N LYS A 183 12.93 -18.25 0.64
CA LYS A 183 13.59 -19.56 0.73
C LYS A 183 15.02 -19.42 1.23
N GLU A 184 15.78 -18.48 0.65
CA GLU A 184 17.16 -18.21 1.06
C GLU A 184 17.24 -17.79 2.54
N SER A 185 16.34 -16.92 3.02
CA SER A 185 16.32 -16.52 4.43
C SER A 185 16.11 -17.70 5.37
N TYR A 186 15.26 -18.67 5.00
CA TYR A 186 15.06 -19.90 5.78
C TYR A 186 16.32 -20.77 5.74
N LEU A 187 16.91 -20.98 4.56
CA LEU A 187 18.10 -21.82 4.41
C LEU A 187 19.32 -21.25 5.16
N THR A 188 19.42 -19.92 5.28
CA THR A 188 20.44 -19.26 6.08
C THR A 188 20.20 -19.43 7.58
N ALA A 189 18.95 -19.43 8.04
CA ALA A 189 18.63 -19.50 9.45
C ALA A 189 18.58 -20.93 10.01
N ILE A 190 18.18 -21.93 9.21
CA ILE A 190 18.03 -23.33 9.62
C ILE A 190 19.27 -23.92 10.31
N PRO A 191 20.50 -23.73 9.81
CA PRO A 191 21.71 -24.28 10.43
C PRO A 191 21.94 -23.80 11.87
N GLU A 192 21.40 -22.64 12.24
CA GLU A 192 21.56 -22.04 13.58
C GLU A 192 20.43 -22.43 14.55
N ILE A 193 19.44 -23.22 14.12
CA ILE A 193 18.38 -23.73 14.98
C ILE A 193 18.93 -24.88 15.83
N ARG A 194 19.40 -24.56 17.03
CA ARG A 194 19.98 -25.52 17.99
C ARG A 194 19.70 -25.12 19.44
N PRO A 195 19.74 -26.07 20.40
CA PRO A 195 19.60 -25.76 21.82
C PRO A 195 20.58 -24.66 22.26
N GLY A 196 20.06 -23.67 22.99
CA GLY A 196 20.83 -22.52 23.48
C GLY A 196 20.76 -21.27 22.58
N ALA A 197 20.35 -21.40 21.31
CA ALA A 197 20.07 -20.24 20.46
C ALA A 197 18.75 -19.56 20.90
N LYS A 198 18.55 -18.30 20.53
CA LYS A 198 17.29 -17.57 20.79
C LYS A 198 16.49 -17.34 19.52
N GLU A 199 15.16 -17.28 19.64
CA GLU A 199 14.26 -16.96 18.52
C GLU A 199 14.69 -15.66 17.80
N GLN A 200 15.17 -14.65 18.53
CA GLN A 200 15.64 -13.37 17.96
C GLN A 200 16.91 -13.51 17.11
N GLU A 201 17.76 -14.49 17.38
CA GLU A 201 18.98 -14.73 16.60
C GLU A 201 18.61 -15.32 15.24
N ILE A 202 17.66 -16.26 15.25
CA ILE A 202 17.06 -16.82 14.02
C ILE A 202 16.38 -15.71 13.21
N LEU A 203 15.63 -14.81 13.88
CA LEU A 203 15.05 -13.62 13.24
C LEU A 203 16.10 -12.76 12.55
N ALA A 204 17.18 -12.42 13.25
CA ALA A 204 18.24 -11.56 12.72
C ALA A 204 18.87 -12.17 11.46
N LEU A 205 19.13 -13.48 11.44
CA LEU A 205 19.67 -14.18 10.28
C LEU A 205 18.73 -14.12 9.06
N MET A 206 17.43 -14.30 9.29
CA MET A 206 16.45 -14.17 8.22
C MET A 206 16.38 -12.73 7.69
N GLU A 207 16.41 -11.73 8.58
CA GLU A 207 16.32 -10.33 8.20
C GLU A 207 17.52 -9.87 7.36
N VAL A 208 18.73 -10.31 7.69
CA VAL A 208 19.94 -9.98 6.91
C VAL A 208 19.76 -10.33 5.43
N VAL A 209 19.27 -11.54 5.12
CA VAL A 209 19.04 -12.00 3.74
C VAL A 209 17.97 -11.15 3.05
N ILE A 210 16.87 -10.88 3.74
CA ILE A 210 15.74 -10.11 3.20
C ILE A 210 16.18 -8.68 2.87
N ARG A 211 16.88 -8.01 3.80
CA ARG A 211 17.35 -6.64 3.64
C ARG A 211 18.44 -6.52 2.58
N ALA A 212 19.37 -7.48 2.52
CA ALA A 212 20.40 -7.51 1.49
C ALA A 212 19.83 -7.59 0.07
N ASN A 213 18.63 -8.14 -0.09
CA ASN A 213 17.88 -8.18 -1.35
C ASN A 213 16.95 -6.98 -1.57
N GLY A 214 17.04 -5.93 -0.73
CA GLY A 214 16.20 -4.73 -0.83
C GLY A 214 14.73 -4.97 -0.49
N LEU A 215 14.42 -6.05 0.23
CA LEU A 215 13.07 -6.40 0.66
C LEU A 215 12.87 -6.11 2.16
N SER A 216 11.62 -6.27 2.60
CA SER A 216 11.22 -6.27 4.01
C SER A 216 10.29 -7.44 4.26
N PHE A 217 10.10 -7.79 5.54
CA PHE A 217 9.10 -8.78 5.90
C PHE A 217 7.69 -8.31 5.49
N ALA A 218 6.91 -9.22 4.91
CA ALA A 218 5.53 -8.93 4.53
C ALA A 218 4.58 -8.74 5.74
N PHE A 219 4.98 -9.25 6.90
CA PHE A 219 4.29 -9.17 8.18
C PHE A 219 5.31 -9.41 9.32
N PRO A 220 5.01 -9.06 10.57
CA PRO A 220 5.87 -9.39 11.71
C PRO A 220 6.13 -10.91 11.75
N PRO A 221 7.38 -11.36 11.59
CA PRO A 221 7.69 -12.78 11.45
C PRO A 221 7.28 -13.56 12.70
N ILE A 222 6.89 -14.82 12.53
CA ILE A 222 6.56 -15.72 13.65
C ILE A 222 7.67 -16.76 13.70
N ILE A 223 8.56 -16.60 14.67
CA ILE A 223 9.70 -17.48 14.89
C ILE A 223 9.60 -17.95 16.32
N THR A 224 9.12 -19.18 16.52
CA THR A 224 8.88 -19.67 17.87
C THR A 224 8.94 -21.17 18.07
N ILE A 225 9.35 -21.58 19.27
CA ILE A 225 9.17 -22.94 19.82
C ILE A 225 7.76 -23.19 20.38
N ASN A 226 6.93 -22.15 20.48
CA ASN A 226 5.57 -22.21 21.01
C ASN A 226 4.53 -22.28 19.87
N GLY A 227 4.54 -23.37 19.12
CA GLY A 227 3.69 -23.56 17.92
C GLY A 227 2.17 -23.46 18.18
N GLN A 228 1.73 -23.51 19.43
CA GLN A 228 0.35 -23.25 19.84
C GLN A 228 -0.06 -21.77 19.81
N ILE A 229 0.89 -20.84 19.63
CA ILE A 229 0.65 -19.40 19.61
C ILE A 229 0.83 -18.87 18.17
N PHE A 230 -0.28 -18.67 17.45
CA PHE A 230 -0.25 -18.37 16.01
C PHE A 230 0.34 -17.00 15.63
N HIS A 231 0.36 -16.02 16.53
CA HIS A 231 0.87 -14.66 16.25
C HIS A 231 1.85 -14.19 17.34
N LYS A 232 2.76 -15.06 17.78
CA LYS A 232 3.81 -14.66 18.74
C LYS A 232 4.86 -13.80 18.03
N THR A 233 4.93 -12.53 18.43
CA THR A 233 5.87 -11.53 17.91
C THR A 233 6.91 -11.11 18.94
N SER A 234 7.04 -11.86 20.03
CA SER A 234 8.16 -11.79 20.95
C SER A 234 9.16 -12.90 20.62
N TYR A 235 10.46 -12.60 20.69
CA TYR A 235 11.53 -13.49 20.21
C TYR A 235 12.57 -13.80 21.30
N GLY A 236 12.16 -13.70 22.57
CA GLY A 236 13.05 -13.83 23.72
C GLY A 236 13.28 -15.27 24.18
N ASP A 237 12.54 -16.26 23.66
CA ASP A 237 12.67 -17.63 24.15
C ASP A 237 13.95 -18.27 23.60
N GLU A 238 14.59 -19.05 24.48
CA GLU A 238 15.73 -19.90 24.13
C GLU A 238 15.22 -21.24 23.59
N LEU A 239 15.78 -21.68 22.47
CA LEU A 239 15.53 -22.96 21.83
C LEU A 239 16.04 -24.08 22.73
N ARG A 240 15.22 -25.11 22.94
CA ARG A 240 15.54 -26.24 23.84
C ARG A 240 15.45 -27.55 23.10
N LYS A 241 16.30 -28.50 23.46
CA LYS A 241 16.23 -29.85 22.86
C LYS A 241 14.84 -30.45 23.09
N GLY A 242 14.19 -30.89 22.01
CA GLY A 242 12.85 -31.50 22.06
C GLY A 242 11.70 -30.49 22.15
N ARG A 243 11.97 -29.20 21.95
CA ARG A 243 10.96 -28.13 21.88
C ARG A 243 11.23 -27.18 20.73
#